data_AF-A0A7S3JXI8-F1
#
_entry.id   AF-A0A7S3JXI8-F1
#
_cell.length_a   1.000
_cell.length_b   1.000
_cell.length_c   1.000
_cell.angle_alpha   90.00
_cell.angle_beta   90.00
_cell.angle_gamma   90.00
#
_symmetry.space_group_name_H-M   'P 1'
#
loop_
_entity.id
_entity.type
_entity.pdbx_description
1 polymer ?
#
loop_
_entity_poly.entity_id
_entity_poly.type
_entity_poly.pdbx_seq_one_letter_code
_entity_poly.pdbx_strand_id
1 'polypeptide(L)'
;MGNMCASAEGAIRKAGGGEMLDKAKDRISDGVEIPYGQEKEIPDLATKGVGQARVGIKYVSKEGKRVDAEFAAIEFSKDGAKIDHATYNHTETADGGCKHLGDSTGSAGAEFIALKIGSIAEEVQAIIMCCYIFNMSDEINMSSFDDIKLVLKAAPGDGDDNLAPICHMKITPKDDATHTGITLMALYRAEEGKWKAKNVYSEGAGPSNDDMIPACTKLFAELGIASDAPPPAEGE
;
A
#
# COMPACT_ATOMS: atom_id res chain seq x y z
N MET A 1 -32.07 4.11 27.51
CA MET A 1 -32.04 4.99 26.32
C MET A 1 -31.99 4.08 25.11
N GLY A 2 -33.09 3.99 24.37
CA GLY A 2 -33.24 3.06 23.25
C GLY A 2 -32.42 3.49 22.04
N ASN A 3 -31.83 2.50 21.37
CA ASN A 3 -31.02 2.56 20.16
C ASN A 3 -31.69 3.37 19.03
N MET A 4 -31.52 4.70 19.00
CA MET A 4 -31.97 5.52 17.87
C MET A 4 -31.20 5.19 16.58
N CYS A 5 -29.95 4.71 16.69
CA CYS A 5 -29.10 4.38 15.54
C CYS A 5 -29.65 3.21 14.69
N ALA A 6 -30.25 2.20 15.34
CA ALA A 6 -30.87 1.07 14.63
C ALA A 6 -32.10 1.49 13.80
N SER A 7 -32.75 2.61 14.16
CA SER A 7 -33.96 3.08 13.46
C SER A 7 -33.66 3.76 12.12
N ALA A 8 -32.54 4.49 12.03
CA ALA A 8 -32.16 5.21 10.81
C ALA A 8 -31.64 4.26 9.72
N GLU A 9 -30.77 3.31 10.07
CA GLU A 9 -30.29 2.30 9.12
C GLU A 9 -31.42 1.41 8.61
N GLY A 10 -32.31 1.00 9.52
CA GLY A 10 -33.51 0.23 9.16
C GLY A 10 -34.43 0.99 8.21
N ALA A 11 -34.58 2.31 8.38
CA ALA A 11 -35.38 3.16 7.49
C ALA A 11 -34.73 3.30 6.10
N ILE A 12 -33.41 3.52 6.02
CA ILE A 12 -32.66 3.62 4.76
C ILE A 12 -32.72 2.29 3.99
N ARG A 13 -32.51 1.15 4.67
CA ARG A 13 -32.60 -0.17 4.03
C ARG A 13 -34.01 -0.46 3.50
N LYS A 14 -35.06 -0.13 4.27
CA LYS A 14 -36.47 -0.29 3.82
C LYS A 14 -36.82 0.59 2.62
N ALA A 15 -36.14 1.73 2.45
CA ALA A 15 -36.30 2.61 1.29
C ALA A 15 -35.48 2.18 0.05
N GLY A 16 -34.83 1.00 0.08
CA GLY A 16 -33.99 0.51 -1.01
C GLY A 16 -32.57 1.10 -1.02
N GLY A 17 -32.22 1.94 -0.04
CA GLY A 17 -30.90 2.58 0.07
C GLY A 17 -29.81 1.69 0.71
N GLY A 18 -30.07 0.39 0.89
CA GLY A 18 -29.14 -0.52 1.58
C GLY A 18 -27.76 -0.58 0.91
N GLU A 19 -27.71 -0.72 -0.41
CA GLU A 19 -26.45 -0.75 -1.16
C GLU A 19 -25.66 0.55 -1.04
N MET A 20 -26.34 1.71 -1.04
CA MET A 20 -25.68 3.01 -0.87
C MET A 20 -25.15 3.17 0.57
N LEU A 21 -25.89 2.70 1.57
CA LEU A 21 -25.47 2.72 2.97
C LEU A 21 -24.24 1.82 3.18
N ASP A 22 -24.24 0.62 2.59
CA ASP A 22 -23.12 -0.32 2.68
C ASP A 22 -21.88 0.27 1.98
N LYS A 23 -22.02 0.82 0.76
CA LYS A 23 -20.93 1.53 0.07
C LYS A 23 -20.43 2.75 0.85
N ALA A 24 -21.31 3.47 1.54
CA ALA A 24 -20.92 4.62 2.36
C ALA A 24 -20.13 4.18 3.60
N LYS A 25 -20.55 3.11 4.27
CA LYS A 25 -19.82 2.52 5.39
C LYS A 25 -18.46 1.99 4.97
N ASP A 26 -18.38 1.30 3.83
CA ASP A 26 -17.13 0.80 3.27
C ASP A 26 -16.17 1.96 2.96
N ARG A 27 -16.66 3.02 2.30
CA ARG A 27 -15.85 4.23 2.03
C ARG A 27 -15.36 4.91 3.30
N ILE A 28 -16.22 5.05 4.31
CA ILE A 28 -15.82 5.60 5.62
C ILE A 28 -14.75 4.71 6.26
N SER A 29 -14.84 3.39 6.08
CA SER A 29 -13.90 2.42 6.67
C SER A 29 -12.53 2.38 5.99
N ASP A 30 -12.40 2.94 4.78
CA ASP A 30 -11.17 2.94 3.96
C ASP A 30 -10.52 4.32 3.83
N GLY A 31 -11.14 5.37 4.35
CA GLY A 31 -10.57 6.71 4.40
C GLY A 31 -10.68 7.44 3.06
N VAL A 32 -9.83 8.44 2.83
CA VAL A 32 -9.92 9.31 1.65
C VAL A 32 -9.23 8.65 0.45
N GLU A 33 -9.92 8.57 -0.69
CA GLU A 33 -9.28 8.15 -1.94
C GLU A 33 -8.23 9.18 -2.37
N ILE A 34 -6.99 8.74 -2.63
CA ILE A 34 -5.93 9.59 -3.18
C ILE A 34 -5.76 9.30 -4.68
N PRO A 35 -6.08 10.24 -5.59
CA PRO A 35 -5.83 10.07 -7.02
C PRO A 35 -4.33 9.93 -7.33
N TYR A 36 -4.00 9.37 -8.49
CA TYR A 36 -2.61 9.25 -8.95
C TYR A 36 -1.85 10.59 -8.85
N GLY A 37 -0.63 10.54 -8.31
CA GLY A 37 0.24 11.70 -8.13
C GLY A 37 -0.16 12.63 -6.98
N GLN A 38 -1.30 12.42 -6.32
CA GLN A 38 -1.72 13.19 -5.16
C GLN A 38 -1.16 12.60 -3.87
N GLU A 39 -0.99 13.47 -2.87
CA GLU A 39 -0.42 13.15 -1.57
C GLU A 39 -1.39 13.43 -0.42
N LYS A 40 -1.17 12.75 0.69
CA LYS A 40 -1.90 12.91 1.95
C LYS A 40 -0.91 12.90 3.11
N GLU A 41 -1.03 13.89 4.00
CA GLU A 41 -0.27 13.88 5.25
C GLU A 41 -0.71 12.70 6.12
N ILE A 42 0.28 11.97 6.65
CA ILE A 42 0.04 10.95 7.66
C ILE A 42 -0.03 11.67 9.00
N PRO A 43 -1.13 11.54 9.77
CA PRO A 43 -1.28 12.25 11.02
C PRO A 43 -0.14 11.96 12.01
N ASP A 44 0.22 12.96 12.80
CA ASP A 44 1.23 12.86 13.87
C ASP A 44 1.00 11.69 14.84
N LEU A 45 -0.24 11.23 14.96
CA LEU A 45 -0.63 10.06 15.76
C LEU A 45 0.12 8.79 15.37
N ALA A 46 0.58 8.68 14.11
CA ALA A 46 1.39 7.56 13.63
C ALA A 46 2.90 7.85 13.70
N THR A 47 3.31 9.12 13.65
CA THR A 47 4.71 9.52 13.47
C THR A 47 5.41 9.93 14.78
N LYS A 48 4.65 10.22 15.85
CA LYS A 48 5.17 10.61 17.17
C LYS A 48 4.88 9.53 18.22
N GLY A 49 5.91 9.15 18.97
CA GLY A 49 5.77 8.23 20.11
C GLY A 49 5.59 6.77 19.71
N VAL A 50 4.61 6.08 20.32
CA VAL A 50 4.31 4.64 20.13
C VAL A 50 3.21 4.38 19.10
N GLY A 51 2.96 5.32 18.19
CA GLY A 51 1.94 5.18 17.15
C GLY A 51 2.23 4.02 16.19
N GLN A 52 1.17 3.44 15.62
CA GLN A 52 1.28 2.42 14.59
C GLN A 52 0.46 2.78 13.36
N ALA A 53 0.92 2.33 12.20
CA ALA A 53 0.17 2.34 10.97
C ALA A 53 0.12 0.94 10.35
N ARG A 54 -0.82 0.73 9.44
CA ARG A 54 -0.93 -0.50 8.65
C ARG A 54 -1.30 -0.13 7.24
N VAL A 55 -0.56 -0.68 6.29
CA VAL A 55 -0.96 -0.69 4.89
C VAL A 55 -1.46 -2.09 4.58
N GLY A 56 -2.70 -2.18 4.10
CA GLY A 56 -3.27 -3.43 3.61
C GLY A 56 -3.48 -3.36 2.10
N ILE A 57 -3.14 -4.43 1.41
CA ILE A 57 -3.58 -4.67 0.04
C ILE A 57 -4.77 -5.62 0.06
N LYS A 58 -5.70 -5.41 -0.87
CA LYS A 58 -6.74 -6.36 -1.21
C LYS A 58 -6.81 -6.47 -2.72
N TYR A 59 -6.87 -7.69 -3.23
CA TYR A 59 -6.97 -7.92 -4.66
C TYR A 59 -8.08 -8.92 -4.99
N VAL A 60 -8.57 -8.84 -6.23
CA VAL A 60 -9.49 -9.80 -6.83
C VAL A 60 -8.92 -10.20 -8.18
N SER A 61 -8.70 -11.49 -8.40
CA SER A 61 -8.30 -12.02 -9.70
C SER A 61 -9.51 -12.22 -10.61
N LYS A 62 -9.28 -12.16 -11.91
CA LYS A 62 -10.28 -12.51 -12.93
C LYS A 62 -10.77 -13.95 -12.75
N GLU A 63 -11.99 -14.20 -13.23
CA GLU A 63 -12.60 -15.53 -13.18
C GLU A 63 -11.67 -16.60 -13.79
N GLY A 64 -11.52 -17.72 -13.08
CA GLY A 64 -10.68 -18.84 -13.51
C GLY A 64 -9.17 -18.61 -13.35
N LYS A 65 -8.73 -17.41 -12.95
CA LYS A 65 -7.33 -17.15 -12.60
C LYS A 65 -7.13 -17.37 -11.09
N ARG A 66 -5.98 -17.93 -10.74
CA ARG A 66 -5.48 -17.98 -9.36
C ARG A 66 -4.12 -17.30 -9.39
N VAL A 67 -3.99 -16.21 -8.65
CA VAL A 67 -2.76 -15.42 -8.63
C VAL A 67 -2.12 -15.56 -7.26
N ASP A 68 -0.82 -15.77 -7.29
CA ASP A 68 0.03 -15.78 -6.11
C ASP A 68 0.71 -14.41 -6.06
N ALA A 69 -0.01 -13.44 -5.50
CA ALA A 69 0.48 -12.07 -5.36
C ALA A 69 1.29 -11.97 -4.06
N GLU A 70 2.31 -11.13 -4.08
CA GLU A 70 3.14 -10.82 -2.92
C GLU A 70 3.06 -9.32 -2.67
N PHE A 71 2.90 -8.94 -1.41
CA PHE A 71 2.88 -7.55 -0.98
C PHE A 71 4.14 -7.16 -0.22
N ALA A 72 4.94 -6.28 -0.81
CA ALA A 72 6.22 -5.87 -0.25
C ALA A 72 6.22 -4.40 0.18
N ALA A 73 6.91 -4.12 1.29
CA ALA A 73 7.41 -2.79 1.62
C ALA A 73 8.91 -2.75 1.38
N ILE A 74 9.41 -1.81 0.58
CA ILE A 74 10.85 -1.69 0.29
C ILE A 74 11.32 -0.33 0.79
N GLU A 75 12.35 -0.33 1.63
CA GLU A 75 12.94 0.86 2.23
C GLU A 75 14.07 1.39 1.36
N PHE A 76 14.11 2.71 1.22
CA PHE A 76 15.08 3.38 0.37
C PHE A 76 15.69 4.59 1.06
N SER A 77 16.97 4.82 0.77
CA SER A 77 17.70 6.00 1.18
C SER A 77 17.30 7.23 0.37
N LYS A 78 17.76 8.40 0.80
CA LYS A 78 17.59 9.65 0.06
C LYS A 78 18.18 9.64 -1.37
N ASP A 79 19.19 8.80 -1.59
CA ASP A 79 19.88 8.68 -2.87
C ASP A 79 19.21 7.63 -3.79
N GLY A 80 18.05 7.08 -3.37
CA GLY A 80 17.32 6.05 -4.12
C GLY A 80 17.90 4.65 -4.02
N ALA A 81 18.87 4.42 -3.13
CA ALA A 81 19.43 3.09 -2.88
C ALA A 81 18.50 2.28 -1.96
N LYS A 82 18.25 1.02 -2.29
CA LYS A 82 17.53 0.09 -1.40
C LYS A 82 18.33 -0.09 -0.11
N ILE A 83 17.68 0.07 1.03
CA ILE A 83 18.22 -0.18 2.37
C ILE A 83 17.82 -1.58 2.82
N ASP A 84 16.51 -1.83 2.91
CA ASP A 84 15.95 -3.11 3.35
C ASP A 84 14.52 -3.33 2.80
N HIS A 85 13.82 -4.36 3.25
CA HIS A 85 12.47 -4.70 2.80
C HIS A 85 11.72 -5.55 3.84
N ALA A 86 10.39 -5.52 3.77
CA ALA A 86 9.52 -6.49 4.42
C ALA A 86 8.66 -7.20 3.37
N THR A 87 8.75 -8.53 3.34
CA THR A 87 8.04 -9.48 2.47
C THR A 87 7.64 -10.71 3.29
N TYR A 88 6.91 -11.66 2.72
CA TYR A 88 6.57 -12.92 3.40
C TYR A 88 7.80 -13.71 3.88
N ASN A 89 8.87 -13.76 3.08
CA ASN A 89 10.10 -14.50 3.41
C ASN A 89 11.15 -13.66 4.18
N HIS A 90 10.97 -12.34 4.24
CA HIS A 90 11.74 -11.41 5.06
C HIS A 90 10.77 -10.56 5.86
N THR A 91 10.19 -11.12 6.92
CA THR A 91 8.96 -10.59 7.53
C THR A 91 9.12 -9.25 8.22
N GLU A 92 10.32 -8.77 8.48
CA GLU A 92 10.55 -7.53 9.23
C GLU A 92 11.88 -6.91 8.79
N THR A 93 11.89 -5.58 8.60
CA THR A 93 13.11 -4.83 8.31
C THR A 93 14.03 -4.82 9.52
N ALA A 94 15.33 -4.61 9.30
CA ALA A 94 16.35 -4.64 10.34
C ALA A 94 16.12 -3.61 11.47
N ASP A 95 15.48 -2.48 11.16
CA ASP A 95 15.10 -1.45 12.12
C ASP A 95 13.76 -1.73 12.83
N GLY A 96 13.02 -2.77 12.41
CA GLY A 96 11.68 -3.10 12.90
C GLY A 96 10.59 -2.09 12.48
N GLY A 97 10.90 -1.19 11.55
CA GLY A 97 10.00 -0.15 11.04
C GLY A 97 8.86 -0.73 10.21
N CYS A 98 9.12 -1.79 9.43
CA CYS A 98 8.15 -2.47 8.59
C CYS A 98 8.06 -3.96 8.94
N LYS A 99 6.85 -4.50 9.06
CA LYS A 99 6.62 -5.93 9.31
C LYS A 99 5.48 -6.51 8.46
N HIS A 100 5.78 -7.54 7.67
CA HIS A 100 4.79 -8.34 6.96
C HIS A 100 3.99 -9.22 7.92
N LEU A 101 2.65 -9.19 7.84
CA LEU A 101 1.76 -9.85 8.82
C LEU A 101 1.20 -11.20 8.38
N GLY A 102 1.57 -11.67 7.18
CA GLY A 102 1.15 -12.96 6.66
C GLY A 102 0.84 -12.89 5.18
N ASP A 103 0.94 -14.04 4.53
CA ASP A 103 0.76 -14.23 3.08
C ASP A 103 -0.67 -14.71 2.76
N SER A 104 -1.16 -14.35 1.57
CA SER A 104 -2.46 -14.74 1.06
C SER A 104 -2.36 -15.18 -0.40
N THR A 105 -2.72 -16.44 -0.67
CA THR A 105 -2.79 -16.97 -2.04
C THR A 105 -4.24 -17.24 -2.45
N GLY A 106 -4.60 -17.07 -3.74
CA GLY A 106 -5.93 -17.46 -4.21
C GLY A 106 -6.51 -16.59 -5.32
N SER A 107 -7.85 -16.56 -5.39
CA SER A 107 -8.60 -15.70 -6.32
C SER A 107 -9.01 -14.35 -5.71
N ALA A 108 -8.94 -14.25 -4.39
CA ALA A 108 -9.06 -13.01 -3.65
C ALA A 108 -8.15 -13.11 -2.44
N GLY A 109 -7.37 -12.07 -2.19
CA GLY A 109 -6.41 -12.06 -1.10
C GLY A 109 -6.35 -10.71 -0.41
N ALA A 110 -5.84 -10.75 0.82
CA ALA A 110 -5.50 -9.56 1.57
C ALA A 110 -4.22 -9.81 2.38
N GLU A 111 -3.27 -8.90 2.24
CA GLU A 111 -1.99 -8.92 2.94
C GLU A 111 -1.75 -7.55 3.60
N PHE A 112 -0.90 -7.54 4.61
CA PHE A 112 -0.73 -6.36 5.45
C PHE A 112 0.73 -6.16 5.86
N ILE A 113 1.18 -4.91 5.78
CA ILE A 113 2.41 -4.43 6.38
C ILE A 113 2.05 -3.59 7.61
N ALA A 114 2.50 -3.99 8.79
CA ALA A 114 2.52 -3.12 9.96
C ALA A 114 3.71 -2.16 9.87
N LEU A 115 3.49 -0.92 10.31
CA LEU A 115 4.45 0.16 10.25
C LEU A 115 4.58 0.81 11.62
N LYS A 116 5.81 0.91 12.11
CA LYS A 116 6.19 1.71 13.28
C LYS A 116 6.90 2.96 12.80
N ILE A 117 6.14 3.93 12.29
CA ILE A 117 6.70 5.08 11.56
C ILE A 117 7.69 5.89 12.41
N GLY A 118 7.45 6.00 13.72
CA GLY A 118 8.37 6.64 14.66
C GLY A 118 9.66 5.86 14.95
N SER A 119 9.74 4.58 14.57
CA SER A 119 10.91 3.70 14.73
C SER A 119 11.69 3.49 13.44
N ILE A 120 11.18 3.96 12.30
CA ILE A 120 11.89 3.89 11.02
C ILE A 120 13.22 4.65 11.13
N ALA A 121 14.31 4.00 10.71
CA ALA A 121 15.66 4.54 10.76
C ALA A 121 15.77 5.89 10.01
N GLU A 122 16.65 6.77 10.49
CA GLU A 122 16.81 8.12 9.95
C GLU A 122 17.29 8.13 8.49
N GLU A 123 18.06 7.12 8.08
CA GLU A 123 18.56 6.95 6.72
C GLU A 123 17.47 6.55 5.71
N VAL A 124 16.33 6.03 6.18
CA VAL A 124 15.18 5.68 5.33
C VAL A 124 14.41 6.95 5.00
N GLN A 125 14.42 7.30 3.71
CA GLN A 125 13.74 8.47 3.16
C GLN A 125 12.37 8.12 2.59
N ALA A 126 12.22 6.92 2.06
CA ALA A 126 10.97 6.43 1.50
C ALA A 126 10.77 4.92 1.75
N ILE A 127 9.51 4.53 1.90
CA ILE A 127 9.04 3.16 1.84
C ILE A 127 8.10 3.07 0.63
N ILE A 128 8.41 2.20 -0.32
CA ILE A 128 7.56 1.99 -1.49
C ILE A 128 6.86 0.64 -1.35
N MET A 129 5.53 0.69 -1.41
CA MET A 129 4.65 -0.47 -1.38
C MET A 129 4.49 -1.04 -2.79
N CYS A 130 4.81 -2.32 -2.94
CA CYS A 130 4.79 -3.04 -4.21
C CYS A 130 3.85 -4.24 -4.13
N CYS A 131 3.21 -4.55 -5.25
CA CYS A 131 2.53 -5.83 -5.48
C CYS A 131 3.18 -6.48 -6.69
N TYR A 132 3.60 -7.73 -6.57
CA TYR A 132 4.12 -8.50 -7.70
C TYR A 132 3.66 -9.94 -7.64
N ILE A 133 3.76 -10.65 -8.76
CA ILE A 133 3.31 -12.04 -8.87
C ILE A 133 4.49 -12.96 -8.56
N PHE A 134 4.44 -13.65 -7.43
CA PHE A 134 5.51 -14.52 -6.95
C PHE A 134 5.67 -15.77 -7.83
N ASN A 135 4.57 -16.47 -8.10
CA ASN A 135 4.59 -17.67 -8.93
C ASN A 135 4.15 -17.36 -10.37
N MET A 136 5.14 -17.13 -11.24
CA MET A 136 4.91 -16.82 -12.63
C MET A 136 4.64 -18.11 -13.43
N SER A 137 3.43 -18.22 -13.98
CA SER A 137 3.21 -19.02 -15.19
C SER A 137 3.09 -18.06 -16.37
N ASP A 138 3.38 -18.52 -17.59
CA ASP A 138 3.37 -17.68 -18.80
C ASP A 138 2.03 -16.95 -19.06
N GLU A 139 0.95 -17.38 -18.41
CA GLU A 139 -0.40 -16.82 -18.55
C GLU A 139 -0.84 -15.88 -17.42
N ILE A 140 0.03 -15.60 -16.44
CA ILE A 140 -0.28 -14.79 -15.26
C ILE A 140 0.58 -13.52 -15.25
N ASN A 141 -0.09 -12.38 -15.29
CA ASN A 141 0.49 -11.04 -15.28
C ASN A 141 -0.52 -10.08 -14.64
N MET A 142 -0.21 -8.78 -14.60
CA MET A 142 -1.09 -7.81 -13.94
C MET A 142 -2.48 -7.68 -14.58
N SER A 143 -2.66 -8.05 -15.85
CA SER A 143 -4.00 -8.11 -16.47
C SER A 143 -4.88 -9.23 -15.88
N SER A 144 -4.32 -10.13 -15.07
CA SER A 144 -5.05 -11.22 -14.40
C SER A 144 -5.84 -10.78 -13.17
N PHE A 145 -5.73 -9.51 -12.76
CA PHE A 145 -6.53 -8.92 -11.69
C PHE A 145 -7.68 -8.08 -12.23
N ASP A 146 -8.84 -8.16 -11.59
CA ASP A 146 -9.97 -7.24 -11.82
C ASP A 146 -9.80 -5.95 -11.02
N ASP A 147 -9.29 -6.07 -9.80
CA ASP A 147 -9.15 -4.95 -8.88
C ASP A 147 -8.01 -5.16 -7.89
N ILE A 148 -7.29 -4.08 -7.60
CA ILE A 148 -6.28 -3.99 -6.56
C ILE A 148 -6.56 -2.73 -5.76
N LYS A 149 -6.64 -2.87 -4.43
CA LYS A 149 -6.92 -1.78 -3.51
C LYS A 149 -5.89 -1.76 -2.40
N LEU A 150 -5.28 -0.60 -2.16
CA LEU A 150 -4.45 -0.34 -0.99
C LEU A 150 -5.18 0.55 0.00
N VAL A 151 -5.04 0.27 1.30
CA VAL A 151 -5.62 1.09 2.37
C VAL A 151 -4.56 1.33 3.44
N LEU A 152 -4.32 2.61 3.77
CA LEU A 152 -3.50 3.03 4.91
C LEU A 152 -4.39 3.40 6.09
N LYS A 153 -4.14 2.79 7.24
CA LYS A 153 -4.80 3.11 8.52
C LYS A 153 -3.76 3.38 9.61
N ALA A 154 -4.11 4.13 10.64
CA ALA A 154 -3.22 4.46 11.75
C ALA A 154 -3.93 4.60 13.11
N ALA A 155 -3.19 4.40 14.20
CA ALA A 155 -3.65 4.59 15.58
C ALA A 155 -2.55 5.19 16.48
N PRO A 156 -2.93 5.91 17.56
CA PRO A 156 -2.00 6.59 18.46
C PRO A 156 -1.24 5.68 19.45
N GLY A 157 -1.28 4.35 19.30
CA GLY A 157 -0.60 3.43 20.20
C GLY A 157 -0.34 2.05 19.60
N ASP A 158 0.71 1.39 20.09
CA ASP A 158 1.11 0.05 19.67
C ASP A 158 0.04 -0.98 20.12
N GLY A 159 -0.34 -1.87 19.21
CA GLY A 159 -1.36 -2.90 19.48
C GLY A 159 -2.81 -2.41 19.58
N ASP A 160 -3.12 -1.15 19.25
CA ASP A 160 -4.51 -0.69 19.13
C ASP A 160 -5.15 -1.16 17.82
N ASP A 161 -6.10 -2.10 17.91
CA ASP A 161 -6.85 -2.61 16.76
C ASP A 161 -7.82 -1.58 16.15
N ASN A 162 -8.05 -0.43 16.81
CA ASN A 162 -8.91 0.64 16.31
C ASN A 162 -8.17 1.59 15.33
N LEU A 163 -7.55 1.02 14.31
CA LEU A 163 -6.87 1.79 13.27
C LEU A 163 -7.87 2.68 12.51
N ALA A 164 -7.70 3.99 12.64
CA ALA A 164 -8.45 4.98 11.90
C ALA A 164 -8.00 5.00 10.44
N PRO A 165 -8.91 4.95 9.47
CA PRO A 165 -8.52 4.96 8.07
C PRO A 165 -8.05 6.35 7.63
N ILE A 166 -6.90 6.39 6.95
CA ILE A 166 -6.27 7.63 6.48
C ILE A 166 -6.61 7.86 5.02
N CYS A 167 -6.19 6.92 4.17
CA CYS A 167 -6.41 6.99 2.74
C CYS A 167 -6.45 5.60 2.10
N HIS A 168 -6.97 5.57 0.88
CA HIS A 168 -6.89 4.39 0.04
C HIS A 168 -6.61 4.78 -1.42
N MET A 169 -6.21 3.78 -2.19
CA MET A 169 -6.04 3.87 -3.63
C MET A 169 -6.63 2.63 -4.26
N LYS A 170 -7.13 2.81 -5.48
CA LYS A 170 -7.72 1.74 -6.27
C LYS A 170 -7.02 1.71 -7.63
N ILE A 171 -6.66 0.52 -8.07
CA ILE A 171 -6.05 0.27 -9.36
C ILE A 171 -6.88 -0.81 -10.04
N THR A 172 -7.31 -0.50 -11.25
CA THR A 172 -7.89 -1.48 -12.16
C THR A 172 -6.84 -1.74 -13.24
N PRO A 173 -6.13 -2.88 -13.21
CA PRO A 173 -5.14 -3.20 -14.22
C PRO A 173 -5.76 -3.23 -15.61
N LYS A 174 -4.96 -2.85 -16.61
CA LYS A 174 -5.41 -2.87 -18.00
C LYS A 174 -5.45 -4.31 -18.52
N ASP A 175 -6.38 -4.58 -19.44
CA ASP A 175 -6.52 -5.90 -20.07
C ASP A 175 -5.30 -6.31 -20.91
N ASP A 176 -4.48 -5.35 -21.33
CA ASP A 176 -3.26 -5.55 -22.11
C ASP A 176 -1.97 -5.46 -21.27
N ALA A 177 -2.07 -5.40 -19.92
CA ALA A 177 -0.91 -5.33 -19.04
C ALA A 177 -0.07 -6.62 -19.12
N THR A 178 1.19 -6.50 -19.52
CA THR A 178 2.15 -7.61 -19.66
C THR A 178 3.15 -7.72 -18.51
N HIS A 179 3.27 -6.68 -17.70
CA HIS A 179 4.15 -6.64 -16.54
C HIS A 179 3.61 -7.52 -15.40
N THR A 180 4.47 -7.91 -14.47
CA THR A 180 4.12 -8.84 -13.36
C THR A 180 4.17 -8.20 -11.99
N GLY A 181 4.50 -6.90 -11.90
CA GLY A 181 4.41 -6.15 -10.66
C GLY A 181 4.17 -4.67 -10.88
N ILE A 182 3.70 -4.01 -9.83
CA ILE A 182 3.40 -2.58 -9.80
C ILE A 182 3.80 -1.98 -8.45
N THR A 183 4.22 -0.72 -8.47
CA THR A 183 4.25 0.13 -7.28
C THR A 183 2.87 0.75 -7.04
N LEU A 184 2.55 1.03 -5.79
CA LEU A 184 1.20 1.41 -5.37
C LEU A 184 1.22 2.71 -4.55
N MET A 185 1.96 2.69 -3.44
CA MET A 185 2.01 3.78 -2.48
C MET A 185 3.45 4.06 -2.09
N ALA A 186 3.84 5.34 -2.06
CA ALA A 186 5.06 5.76 -1.42
C ALA A 186 4.72 6.44 -0.09
N LEU A 187 5.34 5.97 0.99
CA LEU A 187 5.41 6.69 2.26
C LEU A 187 6.78 7.35 2.32
N TYR A 188 6.87 8.66 2.54
CA TYR A 188 8.16 9.35 2.52
C TYR A 188 8.21 10.51 3.51
N ARG A 189 9.42 10.83 3.96
CA ARG A 189 9.70 12.00 4.80
C ARG A 189 9.61 13.27 3.96
N ALA A 190 8.61 14.11 4.20
CA ALA A 190 8.45 15.36 3.44
C ALA A 190 9.25 16.52 4.09
N GLU A 191 9.25 16.54 5.42
CA GLU A 191 9.97 17.50 6.26
C GLU A 191 10.38 16.76 7.54
N GLU A 192 11.19 17.41 8.39
CA GLU A 192 11.59 16.84 9.68
C GLU A 192 10.37 16.39 10.50
N GLY A 193 10.32 15.10 10.84
CA GLY A 193 9.24 14.49 11.62
C GLY A 193 7.91 14.30 10.90
N LYS A 194 7.78 14.68 9.61
CA LYS A 194 6.52 14.58 8.85
C LYS A 194 6.61 13.54 7.74
N TRP A 195 5.65 12.63 7.74
CA TRP A 195 5.49 11.63 6.69
C TRP A 195 4.27 11.93 5.82
N LYS A 196 4.38 11.66 4.52
CA LYS A 196 3.29 11.74 3.56
C LYS A 196 3.11 10.38 2.88
N ALA A 197 1.88 10.09 2.50
CA ALA A 197 1.52 9.00 1.61
C ALA A 197 1.19 9.59 0.23
N LYS A 198 1.80 9.08 -0.84
CA LYS A 198 1.52 9.48 -2.22
C LYS A 198 1.12 8.28 -3.05
N ASN A 199 0.09 8.46 -3.88
CA ASN A 199 -0.30 7.47 -4.87
C ASN A 199 0.68 7.51 -6.04
N VAL A 200 1.39 6.41 -6.24
CA VAL A 200 2.44 6.25 -7.24
C VAL A 200 2.16 5.01 -8.08
N TYR A 201 2.69 4.98 -9.29
CA TYR A 201 2.55 3.83 -10.17
C TYR A 201 3.75 3.76 -11.10
N SER A 202 4.40 2.61 -11.10
CA SER A 202 5.40 2.21 -12.07
C SER A 202 5.29 0.71 -12.27
N GLU A 203 5.47 0.29 -13.50
CA GLU A 203 5.47 -1.11 -13.89
C GLU A 203 6.81 -1.75 -13.55
N GLY A 204 6.77 -2.94 -12.93
CA GLY A 204 7.91 -3.78 -12.61
C GLY A 204 7.71 -5.19 -13.17
N ALA A 205 8.78 -5.97 -13.25
CA ALA A 205 8.76 -7.28 -13.90
C ALA A 205 9.68 -8.26 -13.19
N GLY A 206 9.07 -9.26 -12.56
CA GLY A 206 9.74 -10.40 -11.93
C GLY A 206 9.02 -10.87 -10.67
N PRO A 207 9.46 -12.00 -10.08
CA PRO A 207 8.79 -12.63 -8.96
C PRO A 207 9.33 -12.18 -7.59
N SER A 208 10.23 -11.20 -7.54
CA SER A 208 10.87 -10.78 -6.29
C SER A 208 10.81 -9.26 -6.07
N ASN A 209 11.03 -8.86 -4.83
CA ASN A 209 11.18 -7.45 -4.47
C ASN A 209 12.39 -6.79 -5.15
N ASP A 210 13.45 -7.54 -5.45
CA ASP A 210 14.62 -7.01 -6.17
C ASP A 210 14.26 -6.61 -7.61
N ASP A 211 13.36 -7.36 -8.24
CA ASP A 211 12.85 -7.05 -9.57
C ASP A 211 11.99 -5.77 -9.61
N MET A 212 11.48 -5.35 -8.45
CA MET A 212 10.71 -4.11 -8.30
C MET A 212 11.60 -2.88 -8.10
N ILE A 213 12.88 -3.03 -7.77
CA ILE A 213 13.79 -1.90 -7.50
C ILE A 213 13.84 -0.91 -8.68
N PRO A 214 14.01 -1.33 -9.96
CA PRO A 214 14.02 -0.39 -11.08
C PRO A 214 12.72 0.42 -11.21
N ALA A 215 11.57 -0.18 -10.92
CA ALA A 215 10.27 0.51 -10.91
C ALA A 215 10.18 1.53 -9.76
N CYS A 216 10.68 1.16 -8.58
CA CYS A 216 10.74 2.03 -7.41
C CYS A 216 11.66 3.24 -7.63
N THR A 217 12.86 3.05 -8.18
CA THR A 217 13.84 4.12 -8.39
C THR A 217 13.33 5.18 -9.37
N LYS A 218 12.55 4.81 -10.39
CA LYS A 218 11.90 5.78 -11.31
C LYS A 218 11.03 6.80 -10.58
N LEU A 219 10.40 6.40 -9.47
CA LEU A 219 9.50 7.27 -8.71
C LEU A 219 10.23 8.35 -7.92
N PHE A 220 11.53 8.22 -7.64
CA PHE A 220 12.25 9.17 -6.77
C PHE A 220 12.17 10.60 -7.28
N ALA A 221 12.34 10.79 -8.59
CA ALA A 221 12.16 12.09 -9.22
C ALA A 221 10.73 12.62 -9.06
N GLU A 222 9.72 11.75 -9.19
CA GLU A 222 8.31 12.11 -9.04
C GLU A 222 7.91 12.45 -7.61
N LEU A 223 8.58 11.84 -6.62
CA LEU A 223 8.37 12.12 -5.20
C LEU A 223 8.94 13.48 -4.78
N GLY A 224 9.74 14.14 -5.63
CA GLY A 224 10.43 15.37 -5.29
C GLY A 224 11.46 15.16 -4.17
N ILE A 225 11.87 13.91 -3.95
CA ILE A 225 12.98 13.57 -3.06
C ILE A 225 14.24 13.96 -3.82
N ALA A 226 14.93 14.98 -3.35
CA ALA A 226 16.15 15.48 -3.98
C ALA A 226 17.21 14.39 -3.96
N SER A 227 17.36 13.71 -5.10
CA SER A 227 18.48 12.84 -5.38
C SER A 227 19.66 13.71 -5.80
N ASP A 228 20.71 13.76 -4.98
CA ASP A 228 22.01 14.27 -5.43
C ASP A 228 22.65 13.29 -6.43
N ALA A 229 22.13 12.06 -6.55
CA ALA A 229 22.57 11.06 -7.51
C ALA A 229 22.02 11.37 -8.93
N PRO A 230 22.85 11.26 -9.97
CA PRO A 230 22.38 11.35 -11.34
C PRO A 230 21.36 10.24 -11.64
N PRO A 231 20.36 10.48 -12.49
CA PRO A 231 19.41 9.44 -12.88
C PRO A 231 20.16 8.22 -13.45
N PRO A 232 19.67 6.99 -13.22
CA PRO A 232 20.28 5.80 -13.79
C PRO A 232 20.38 5.95 -15.31
N ALA A 233 21.54 5.64 -15.87
CA ALA A 233 21.71 5.66 -17.32
C ALA A 233 20.70 4.71 -17.97
N GLU A 234 19.94 5.19 -18.94
CA GLU A 234 19.00 4.35 -19.69
C GLU A 234 19.79 3.32 -20.53
N GLY A 235 19.83 2.07 -20.05
CA GLY A 235 20.14 0.88 -20.87
C GLY A 235 21.63 0.55 -21.10
N GLU A 236 22.26 -0.09 -20.11
CA GLU A 236 23.39 -1.02 -20.33
C GLU A 236 22.96 -2.47 -20.09
#